data_AF-A0A835FIR5-F1
#
_entry.id   AF-A0A835FIR5-F1
#
_cell.length_a   1.000
_cell.length_b   1.000
_cell.length_c   1.000
_cell.angle_alpha   90.00
_cell.angle_beta   90.00
_cell.angle_gamma   90.00
#
_symmetry.space_group_name_H-M   'P 1'
#
loop_
_entity.id
_entity.type
_entity.pdbx_description
1 polymer ?
#
loop_
_entity_poly.entity_id
_entity_poly.type
_entity_poly.pdbx_seq_one_letter_code
_entity_poly.pdbx_strand_id
1 'polypeptide(L)' 'MVVALSTGWFSNMSRCGHRIKITANGNSVYAKVVDECDSVHGCDDDIVDASPAVWNALGLDQSTGEQDITWSDGDE' A
#
# COMPACT_ATOMS: atom_id res chain seq x y z
N MET A 1 5.88 8.81 -3.03
CA MET A 1 5.17 7.84 -2.15
C MET A 1 4.77 6.68 -3.01
N VAL A 2 5.26 5.50 -2.66
CA VAL A 2 5.07 4.28 -3.43
C VAL A 2 4.70 3.13 -2.50
N VAL A 3 4.06 2.12 -3.07
CA VAL A 3 3.67 0.87 -2.40
C VAL A 3 3.88 -0.34 -3.29
N ALA A 4 4.02 -1.51 -2.67
CA ALA A 4 3.76 -2.80 -3.28
C ALA A 4 2.40 -3.33 -2.80
N LEU A 5 1.74 -4.15 -3.62
CA LEU A 5 0.47 -4.79 -3.27
C LEU A 5 0.64 -6.31 -3.25
N SER A 6 -0.02 -7.01 -2.32
CA SER A 6 -0.09 -8.47 -2.36
C SER A 6 -0.55 -8.98 -3.73
N THR A 7 -0.07 -10.15 -4.14
CA THR A 7 -0.29 -10.75 -5.47
C THR A 7 -1.72 -10.62 -5.99
N GLY A 8 -2.72 -10.94 -5.16
CA GLY A 8 -4.14 -10.82 -5.52
C GLY A 8 -4.58 -9.40 -5.86
N TRP A 9 -4.09 -8.40 -5.12
CA TRP A 9 -4.40 -6.99 -5.33
C TRP A 9 -3.54 -6.35 -6.43
N PHE A 10 -2.25 -6.72 -6.54
CA PHE A 10 -1.40 -6.30 -7.65
C PHE A 10 -2.00 -6.73 -9.00
N SER A 11 -2.67 -7.89 -9.00
CA SER A 11 -3.55 -8.35 -10.08
C SER A 11 -2.82 -8.38 -11.42
N ASN A 12 -1.71 -9.13 -11.45
CA ASN A 12 -0.85 -9.32 -12.62
C ASN A 12 -0.51 -7.99 -13.32
N MET A 13 0.04 -7.05 -12.56
CA MET A 13 0.49 -5.72 -13.03
C MET A 13 -0.65 -4.76 -13.44
N SER A 14 -1.93 -5.14 -13.34
CA SER A 14 -3.04 -4.25 -13.72
C SER A 14 -3.13 -2.97 -12.91
N ARG A 15 -2.64 -2.97 -11.65
CA ARG A 15 -2.55 -1.77 -10.81
C ARG A 15 -1.20 -1.07 -10.87
N CYS A 16 -0.19 -1.66 -11.51
CA CYS A 16 1.14 -1.06 -11.59
C CYS A 16 1.05 0.30 -12.32
N GLY A 17 1.67 1.32 -11.74
CA GLY A 17 1.62 2.66 -12.30
C GLY A 17 0.44 3.51 -11.82
N HIS A 18 -0.65 2.88 -11.39
CA HIS A 18 -1.84 3.56 -10.88
C HIS A 18 -1.64 4.01 -9.43
N ARG A 19 -2.53 4.91 -8.98
CA ARG A 19 -2.52 5.41 -7.61
C ARG A 19 -3.65 4.77 -6.82
N ILE A 20 -3.37 4.48 -5.56
CA ILE A 20 -4.38 4.09 -4.59
C ILE A 20 -4.46 5.15 -3.51
N LYS A 21 -5.64 5.32 -2.92
CA LYS A 21 -5.85 6.13 -1.73
C LYS A 21 -5.76 5.22 -0.51
N ILE A 22 -4.82 5.49 0.38
CA ILE A 22 -4.63 4.78 1.64
C ILE A 22 -5.14 5.67 2.77
N THR A 23 -5.91 5.11 3.70
CA THR A 23 -6.46 5.82 4.86
C THR A 23 -6.15 5.09 6.15
N ALA A 24 -5.57 5.80 7.11
CA ALA A 24 -5.19 5.30 8.43
C ALA A 24 -5.19 6.46 9.43
N ASN A 25 -5.56 6.20 10.69
CA ASN A 25 -5.51 7.18 11.77
C ASN A 25 -6.18 8.54 11.43
N GLY A 26 -7.28 8.51 10.67
CA GLY A 26 -8.00 9.72 10.22
C GLY A 26 -7.33 10.52 9.10
N ASN A 27 -6.14 10.11 8.63
CA ASN A 27 -5.41 10.72 7.53
C ASN A 27 -5.54 9.88 6.25
N SER A 28 -5.41 10.52 5.09
CA SER A 28 -5.36 9.83 3.79
C SER A 28 -4.21 10.30 2.92
N VAL A 29 -3.69 9.40 2.09
CA VAL A 29 -2.60 9.70 1.15
C VAL A 29 -2.76 8.93 -0.15
N TYR A 30 -2.38 9.54 -1.28
CA TYR A 30 -2.30 8.86 -2.57
C TYR A 30 -0.89 8.36 -2.85
N ALA A 31 -0.73 7.05 -3.01
CA ALA A 31 0.55 6.40 -3.31
C ALA A 31 0.49 5.64 -4.64
N LYS A 32 1.60 5.62 -5.37
CA LYS A 32 1.71 4.91 -6.65
C LYS A 32 2.09 3.45 -6.39
N VAL A 33 1.39 2.52 -7.01
CA VAL A 33 1.76 1.10 -7.00
C VAL A 33 2.94 0.90 -7.94
N VAL A 34 4.03 0.32 -7.43
CA VAL A 34 5.27 0.12 -8.22
C VAL A 34 5.80 -1.30 -8.20
N ASP A 35 5.29 -2.15 -7.31
CA ASP A 35 5.78 -3.51 -7.15
C ASP A 35 4.70 -4.46 -6.63
N GLU A 36 5.02 -5.74 -6.64
CA GLU A 36 4.25 -6.82 -6.06
C GLU A 36 4.89 -7.28 -4.74
N CYS A 37 4.07 -7.47 -3.70
CA CYS A 37 4.45 -8.24 -2.52
C CYS A 37 4.04 -9.68 -2.78
N ASP A 38 4.99 -10.54 -3.19
CA ASP A 38 4.70 -11.91 -3.60
C ASP A 38 4.16 -12.74 -2.44
N SER A 39 2.85 -13.03 -2.47
CA SER A 39 2.18 -13.78 -1.40
C SER A 39 2.30 -15.31 -1.53
N VAL A 40 2.86 -15.80 -2.64
CA VAL A 40 3.18 -17.23 -2.80
C VAL A 40 4.46 -17.59 -2.06
N HIS A 41 5.40 -16.66 -1.96
CA HIS A 41 6.74 -16.90 -1.43
C HIS A 41 7.10 -16.12 -0.17
N GLY A 42 6.22 -15.27 0.36
CA GLY A 42 6.52 -14.58 1.61
C GLY A 42 5.44 -13.68 2.20
N CYS A 43 4.88 -12.75 1.42
CA CYS A 43 3.93 -11.78 1.95
C CYS A 43 2.59 -12.42 2.31
N ASP A 44 1.84 -11.83 3.25
CA ASP A 44 0.44 -12.18 3.45
C ASP A 44 -0.42 -11.68 2.27
N ASP A 45 -1.64 -12.22 2.14
CA ASP A 45 -2.52 -11.97 0.98
C ASP A 45 -3.20 -10.60 0.99
N ASP A 46 -3.15 -9.87 2.12
CA ASP A 46 -3.86 -8.62 2.37
C ASP A 46 -2.94 -7.45 2.80
N ILE A 47 -1.77 -7.37 2.18
CA ILE A 47 -0.72 -6.38 2.49
C ILE A 47 -0.65 -5.25 1.46
N VAL A 48 -0.52 -4.04 1.97
CA VAL A 48 -0.01 -2.86 1.25
C VAL A 48 1.36 -2.53 1.84
N ASP A 49 2.43 -2.98 1.21
CA ASP A 49 3.78 -2.70 1.69
C ASP A 49 4.18 -1.28 1.29
N ALA A 50 4.33 -0.41 2.29
CA ALA A 50 4.34 1.03 2.09
C ALA A 50 5.68 1.67 2.43
N SER A 51 6.20 2.48 1.50
CA SER A 51 7.43 3.25 1.72
C SER A 51 7.34 4.16 2.97
N PRO A 52 8.47 4.49 3.63
CA PRO A 52 8.49 5.40 4.80
C PRO A 52 7.78 6.74 4.59
N ALA A 53 7.76 7.24 3.35
CA ALA A 53 7.05 8.48 3.01
C ALA A 53 5.52 8.35 3.14
N VAL A 54 4.94 7.17 2.89
CA VAL A 54 3.51 6.90 3.09
C VAL A 54 3.19 6.89 4.59
N TRP A 55 3.99 6.19 5.39
CA TRP A 55 3.87 6.18 6.85
C TRP A 55 3.89 7.59 7.45
N ASN A 56 4.89 8.39 7.06
CA ASN A 56 5.03 9.77 7.53
C ASN A 56 3.83 10.65 7.12
N ALA A 57 3.30 10.48 5.90
CA ALA A 57 2.14 11.24 5.43
C ALA A 57 0.84 10.86 6.14
N LEU A 58 0.72 9.61 6.59
CA LEU A 58 -0.39 9.14 7.42
C LEU A 58 -0.22 9.49 8.90
N GLY A 59 0.93 10.04 9.30
CA GLY A 59 1.24 10.34 10.70
C GLY A 59 1.37 9.08 11.55
N LEU A 60 1.86 7.99 10.98
CA LEU A 60 2.06 6.71 11.65
C LEU A 60 3.51 6.55 12.13
N ASP A 61 3.67 5.87 13.26
CA ASP A 61 4.98 5.49 13.78
C ASP A 61 5.45 4.17 13.11
N GLN A 62 6.52 4.28 12.32
CA GLN A 62 7.13 3.14 11.62
C GLN A 62 7.66 2.06 12.57
N SER A 63 7.93 2.38 13.85
CA SER A 63 8.38 1.40 14.83
C SER A 63 7.29 0.38 15.22
N THR A 64 6.02 0.66 14.88
CA THR A 64 4.90 -0.28 15.07
C THR A 64 5.02 -1.51 14.19
N GLY A 65 5.71 -1.41 13.05
CA GLY A 65 5.83 -2.48 12.05
C GLY A 65 4.64 -2.54 11.10
N GLU A 66 3.43 -2.75 11.64
CA GLU A 66 2.20 -2.92 10.85
C GLU A 66 1.06 -2.08 11.42
N GLN A 67 0.12 -1.68 10.56
CA GLN A 67 -1.07 -0.92 10.95
C GLN A 67 -2.27 -1.28 10.09
N ASP A 68 -3.45 -1.28 10.72
CA ASP A 68 -4.71 -1.46 10.02
C ASP A 68 -5.02 -0.23 9.17
N ILE A 69 -5.34 -0.47 7.91
CA ILE A 69 -5.67 0.57 6.95
C ILE A 69 -6.94 0.22 6.19
N THR A 70 -7.48 1.20 5.48
CA THR A 70 -8.36 0.95 4.34
C THR A 70 -7.72 1.57 3.10
N TRP A 71 -7.96 0.97 1.94
CA TRP A 71 -7.53 1.53 0.67
C TRP A 71 -8.59 1.38 -0.42
N SER A 72 -8.50 2.24 -1.42
CA SER A 72 -9.31 2.15 -2.63
C SER A 72 -8.45 2.51 -3.84
N ASP A 73 -8.86 2.03 -5.02
CA ASP A 73 -8.33 2.57 -6.27
C ASP A 73 -8.55 4.09 -6.28
N GLY A 74 -7.54 4.84 -6.71
CA GLY A 74 -7.59 6.29 -6.86
C GLY A 74 -7.88 6.65 -8.31
N ASP A 75 -8.62 7.75 -8.52
CA ASP A 75 -8.80 8.32 -9.85
C ASP A 75 -7.44 8.78 -10.42
N GLU A 76 -7.24 8.60 -11.74
CA GLU A 76 -5.97 8.80 -12.47
C GLU A 76 -5.30 10.17 -12.27
#